data_AF-A0A3D3NR78-F1
#
_entry.id   AF-A0A3D3NR78-F1
#
_cell.length_a   1.000
_cell.length_b   1.000
_cell.length_c   1.000
_cell.angle_alpha   90.00
_cell.angle_beta   90.00
_cell.angle_gamma   90.00
#
_symmetry.space_group_name_H-M   'P 1'
#
loop_
_entity.id
_entity.type
_entity.pdbx_description
1 polymer ?
#
loop_
_entity_poly.entity_id
_entity_poly.type
_entity_poly.pdbx_seq_one_letter_code
_entity_poly.pdbx_strand_id
1 'polypeptide(L)'
;MSTLSLKLPDSLLLRLDRESRQRRMTKSALVRAALERELEQQPTAKGASCHDLARDLAGSIKKRLPKDLATNPKHMEGFGR
;
A
#
# COMPACT_ATOMS: atom_id res chain seq x y z
N MET A 1 3.34 -17.92 -5.46
CA MET A 1 4.80 -17.74 -5.64
C MET A 1 5.10 -18.00 -7.11
N SER A 2 5.72 -17.04 -7.79
CA SER A 2 6.13 -17.16 -9.20
C SER A 2 7.66 -17.05 -9.26
N THR A 3 8.29 -17.76 -10.19
CA THR A 3 9.75 -17.77 -10.33
C THR A 3 10.21 -16.61 -11.21
N LEU A 4 11.19 -15.84 -10.73
CA LEU A 4 11.87 -14.79 -11.49
C LEU A 4 13.30 -15.25 -11.78
N SER A 5 13.68 -15.32 -13.06
CA SER A 5 15.05 -15.57 -13.49
C SER A 5 15.71 -14.26 -13.90
N LEU A 6 16.86 -13.94 -13.31
CA LEU A 6 17.58 -12.70 -13.54
C LEU A 6 19.07 -12.95 -13.70
N LYS A 7 19.72 -12.24 -14.64
CA LYS A 7 21.17 -12.28 -14.80
C LYS A 7 21.81 -11.34 -13.77
N LEU A 8 22.79 -11.84 -13.03
CA LEU A 8 23.53 -11.08 -12.03
C LEU A 8 25.02 -11.11 -12.39
N PRO A 9 25.74 -9.98 -12.25
CA PRO A 9 27.20 -10.01 -12.23
C PRO A 9 27.71 -10.88 -11.08
N ASP A 10 28.81 -11.60 -11.28
CA ASP A 10 29.38 -12.51 -10.27
C ASP A 10 29.70 -11.80 -8.95
N SER A 11 30.16 -10.54 -9.04
CA SER A 11 30.44 -9.69 -7.89
C SER A 11 29.20 -9.43 -7.03
N LEU A 12 28.03 -9.28 -7.65
CA LEU A 12 26.76 -9.08 -6.95
C LEU A 12 26.26 -10.39 -6.34
N LEU A 13 26.43 -11.51 -7.03
CA LEU A 13 26.06 -12.84 -6.52
C LEU A 13 26.89 -13.21 -5.28
N LEU A 14 28.19 -12.89 -5.28
CA LEU A 14 29.08 -13.08 -4.12
C LEU A 14 28.64 -12.24 -2.92
N ARG A 15 28.27 -10.97 -3.15
CA ARG A 15 27.75 -10.10 -2.09
C ARG A 15 26.44 -10.62 -1.52
N LEU A 16 25.52 -11.05 -2.39
CA LEU A 16 24.24 -11.62 -2.00
C LEU A 16 24.40 -12.87 -1.11
N ASP A 17 25.35 -13.74 -1.45
CA ASP A 17 25.65 -14.96 -0.67
C ASP A 17 26.21 -14.63 0.72
N ARG A 18 27.10 -13.63 0.83
CA ARG A 18 27.64 -13.17 2.11
C ARG A 18 26.55 -12.59 3.00
N GLU A 19 25.73 -11.69 2.46
CA GLU A 19 24.61 -11.07 3.20
C GLU A 19 23.59 -12.12 3.65
N SER A 20 23.25 -13.08 2.79
CA SER A 20 22.29 -14.12 3.13
C SER A 20 22.77 -14.98 4.31
N ARG A 21 24.08 -15.32 4.33
CA ARG A 21 24.68 -16.05 5.46
C ARG A 21 24.71 -15.22 6.74
N GLN A 22 25.13 -13.97 6.66
CA GLN A 22 25.18 -13.07 7.81
C GLN A 22 23.81 -12.90 8.47
N ARG A 23 22.75 -12.77 7.66
CA ARG A 23 21.36 -12.59 8.13
C ARG A 23 20.62 -13.90 8.39
N ARG A 24 21.25 -15.06 8.14
CA ARG A 24 20.64 -16.40 8.21
C ARG A 24 19.33 -16.50 7.40
N MET A 25 19.34 -15.88 6.22
CA MET A 25 18.22 -15.90 5.27
C MET A 25 18.61 -16.64 4.00
N THR A 26 17.64 -17.16 3.26
CA THR A 26 17.90 -17.66 1.91
C THR A 26 18.10 -16.49 0.95
N LYS A 27 18.83 -16.70 -0.15
CA LYS A 27 19.00 -15.68 -1.21
C LYS A 27 17.65 -15.18 -1.74
N SER A 28 16.69 -16.09 -1.94
CA SER A 28 15.36 -15.74 -2.41
C SER A 28 14.57 -14.92 -1.40
N ALA A 29 14.68 -15.22 -0.10
CA ALA A 29 14.05 -14.41 0.95
C ALA A 29 14.65 -13.01 1.02
N LEU A 30 15.98 -12.90 0.91
CA LEU A 30 16.67 -11.61 0.95
C LEU A 30 16.35 -10.75 -0.29
N VAL A 31 16.36 -11.34 -1.49
CA VAL A 31 15.96 -10.63 -2.73
C VAL A 31 14.50 -10.19 -2.67
N ARG A 32 13.60 -11.04 -2.18
CA ARG A 32 12.18 -10.70 -2.03
C ARG A 32 11.97 -9.54 -1.05
N ALA A 33 12.59 -9.60 0.13
CA ALA A 33 12.48 -8.53 1.11
C ALA A 33 13.03 -7.19 0.57
N ALA A 34 14.11 -7.24 -0.21
CA ALA A 34 14.62 -6.05 -0.89
C ALA A 34 13.61 -5.51 -1.91
N LEU A 35 13.02 -6.37 -2.75
CA LEU A 35 11.99 -5.96 -3.72
C LEU A 35 10.75 -5.39 -3.05
N GLU A 36 10.24 -6.02 -2.00
CA GLU A 36 9.10 -5.53 -1.21
C GLU A 36 9.41 -4.13 -0.66
N ARG A 37 10.57 -3.94 -0.04
CA ARG A 37 10.98 -2.63 0.50
C ARG A 37 11.06 -1.54 -0.59
N GLU A 38 11.67 -1.83 -1.74
CA GLU A 38 11.78 -0.84 -2.83
C GLU A 38 10.42 -0.51 -3.45
N LEU A 39 9.51 -1.48 -3.53
CA LEU A 39 8.18 -1.30 -4.10
C LEU A 39 7.19 -0.66 -3.11
N GLU A 40 7.32 -0.93 -1.81
CA GLU A 40 6.56 -0.27 -0.74
C GLU A 40 6.98 1.19 -0.55
N GLN A 41 8.26 1.51 -0.79
CA GLN A 41 8.78 2.89 -0.75
C GLN A 41 8.33 3.76 -1.93
N GLN A 42 7.51 3.22 -2.84
CA GLN A 42 6.65 4.03 -3.70
C GLN A 42 5.24 4.10 -3.09
N PRO A 43 4.96 4.99 -2.12
CA PRO A 43 3.71 5.71 -2.27
C PRO A 43 3.88 6.40 -3.61
N THR A 44 3.05 6.01 -4.58
CA THR A 44 2.79 6.85 -5.74
C THR A 44 2.82 8.30 -5.24
N ALA A 45 3.57 9.18 -5.91
CA ALA A 45 3.74 10.58 -5.53
C ALA A 45 2.42 11.39 -5.48
N LYS A 46 1.27 10.72 -5.52
CA LYS A 46 -0.03 11.19 -5.08
C LYS A 46 -0.31 10.52 -3.74
N GLY A 47 -0.09 11.24 -2.64
CA GLY A 47 -0.59 10.84 -1.33
C GLY A 47 -2.04 10.33 -1.47
N ALA A 48 -2.39 9.29 -0.72
CA ALA A 48 -3.70 8.67 -0.79
C ALA A 48 -4.78 9.76 -0.84
N SER A 49 -5.63 9.72 -1.86
CA SER A 49 -6.71 10.71 -1.96
C SER A 49 -7.61 10.56 -0.73
N CYS A 50 -8.34 11.62 -0.35
CA CYS A 50 -9.30 11.52 0.76
C CYS A 50 -10.30 10.36 0.56
N HIS A 51 -10.63 10.04 -0.70
CA HIS A 51 -11.45 8.86 -1.03
C HIS A 51 -10.75 7.54 -0.69
N ASP A 52 -9.46 7.41 -0.98
CA ASP A 52 -8.71 6.17 -0.71
C ASP A 52 -8.58 5.92 0.79
N LEU A 53 -8.44 6.99 1.58
CA LEU A 53 -8.36 6.92 3.04
C LEU A 53 -9.69 6.59 3.71
N ALA A 54 -10.82 6.92 3.09
CA ALA A 54 -12.17 6.76 3.65
C ALA A 54 -13.03 5.71 2.92
N ARG A 55 -12.41 4.86 2.10
CA ARG A 55 -13.11 3.92 1.21
C ARG A 55 -13.95 2.90 1.97
N ASP A 56 -13.48 2.46 3.13
CA ASP A 56 -14.18 1.55 4.05
C ASP A 56 -15.37 2.21 4.75
N LEU A 57 -15.35 3.54 4.90
CA LEU A 57 -16.44 4.33 5.47
C LEU A 57 -17.55 4.59 4.44
N ALA A 58 -17.20 4.71 3.16
CA ALA A 58 -18.15 4.95 2.08
C ALA A 58 -19.16 3.79 1.95
N GLY A 59 -20.45 4.09 2.15
CA GLY A 59 -21.53 3.08 2.06
C GLY A 59 -21.65 2.14 3.27
N SER A 60 -20.95 2.43 4.37
CA SER A 60 -21.07 1.70 5.64
C SER A 60 -22.49 1.75 6.24
N ILE A 61 -23.24 2.81 5.94
CA ILE A 61 -24.60 3.01 6.44
C ILE A 61 -25.63 2.48 5.42
N LYS A 62 -26.19 1.31 5.71
CA LYS A 62 -27.00 0.54 4.74
C LYS A 62 -28.52 0.73 4.85
N LYS A 63 -29.06 1.43 5.86
CA LYS A 63 -30.52 1.51 6.08
C LYS A 63 -30.98 2.87 6.63
N ARG A 64 -32.13 3.34 6.13
CA ARG A 64 -32.91 4.50 6.60
C ARG A 64 -32.17 5.86 6.62
N LEU A 65 -31.46 6.21 5.55
CA LEU A 65 -31.01 7.59 5.34
C LEU A 65 -31.86 8.30 4.28
N PRO A 66 -32.06 9.63 4.42
CA PRO A 66 -32.56 10.46 3.34
C PRO A 66 -31.69 10.30 2.09
N LYS A 67 -32.29 10.45 0.91
CA LYS A 67 -31.62 10.34 -0.39
C LYS A 67 -30.46 11.34 -0.56
N ASP A 68 -30.54 12.47 0.14
CA ASP A 68 -29.52 13.52 0.13
C ASP A 68 -29.40 14.16 1.50
N LEU A 69 -28.22 14.02 2.11
CA LEU A 69 -27.83 14.69 3.35
C LEU A 69 -26.80 15.80 3.11
N ALA A 70 -26.21 15.88 1.92
CA ALA A 70 -25.06 16.74 1.64
C ALA A 70 -25.48 18.08 1.04
N THR A 71 -26.56 18.12 0.26
CA THR A 71 -26.99 19.31 -0.48
C THR A 71 -28.39 19.80 -0.12
N ASN A 72 -29.16 19.05 0.67
CA ASN A 72 -30.52 19.43 1.04
C ASN A 72 -30.50 20.47 2.18
N PRO A 73 -30.96 21.72 1.94
CA PRO A 73 -30.91 22.79 2.94
C PRO A 73 -31.65 22.46 4.24
N LYS A 74 -32.70 21.63 4.17
CA LYS A 74 -33.46 21.16 5.35
C LYS A 74 -32.59 20.39 6.35
N HIS A 75 -31.53 19.74 5.89
CA HIS A 75 -30.64 18.93 6.71
C HIS A 75 -29.35 19.67 7.14
N MET A 76 -29.17 20.91 6.67
CA MET A 76 -27.99 21.74 6.95
C MET A 76 -28.29 22.89 7.95
N GLU A 77 -29.51 22.95 8.48
CA GLU A 77 -29.89 23.96 9.47
C GLU A 77 -29.00 23.86 10.72
N GLY A 78 -28.27 24.93 11.04
CA GLY A 78 -27.35 24.98 12.19
C GLY A 78 -25.95 24.41 11.95
N PHE A 79 -25.61 23.97 10.73
CA PHE A 79 -24.27 23.47 10.42
C PHE A 79 -23.22 24.60 10.48
N GLY A 80 -22.17 24.40 11.28
CA GLY A 80 -21.02 25.31 11.35
C GLY A 80 -21.20 26.58 12.20
N ARG A 81 -22.23 26.62 13.07
CA ARG A 81 -22.39 27.66 14.10
C ARG A 81 -21.78 27.25 15.43
#